data_AF-A0A327ZFI1-F1
#
_entry.id   AF-A0A327ZFI1-F1
#
_cell.length_a   1.000
_cell.length_b   1.000
_cell.length_c   1.000
_cell.angle_alpha   90.00
_cell.angle_beta   90.00
_cell.angle_gamma   90.00
#
_symmetry.space_group_name_H-M   'P 1'
#
loop_
_entity.id
_entity.type
_entity.pdbx_description
1 polymer ?
#
loop_
_entity_poly.entity_id
_entity_poly.type
_entity_poly.pdbx_seq_one_letter_code
_entity_poly.pdbx_strand_id
1 'polypeptide(L)'
;MRTHLYAVAGLSALLLAVGGCSGGDSGTSAAPAAGAGSTAAAGTAAEATSTAAVTDPGAAADPAASKVAGKTGDAALAADTEAICAQASRTSAQFGKIFIEDYNRVLELSGQAKTDAEQKATRDVENFSYALLDMSKLAADSGLKKALAAMGDQVTALKGDLADLDDKKLAGLHATLDKACGRE
;
A
#
# COMPACT_ATOMS: atom_id res chain seq x y z
N MET A 1 -26.50 11.87 -31.22
CA MET A 1 -27.09 10.61 -30.72
C MET A 1 -26.57 9.46 -31.58
N ARG A 2 -25.69 8.61 -31.04
CA ARG A 2 -25.34 7.30 -31.62
C ARG A 2 -25.10 6.31 -30.48
N THR A 3 -26.04 5.39 -30.31
CA THR A 3 -26.02 4.33 -29.31
C THR A 3 -25.20 3.16 -29.82
N HIS A 4 -24.12 2.80 -29.10
CA HIS A 4 -23.41 1.55 -29.31
C HIS A 4 -23.78 0.56 -28.20
N LEU A 5 -24.75 -0.30 -28.49
CA LEU A 5 -25.03 -1.50 -27.72
C LEU A 5 -23.95 -2.54 -28.04
N TYR A 6 -23.16 -2.92 -27.04
CA TYR A 6 -22.36 -4.14 -27.07
C TYR A 6 -22.70 -4.99 -25.86
N ALA A 7 -23.51 -6.01 -26.10
CA ALA A 7 -23.70 -7.11 -25.16
C ALA A 7 -22.66 -8.19 -25.47
N VAL A 8 -21.89 -8.60 -24.47
CA VAL A 8 -21.10 -9.84 -24.50
C VAL A 8 -21.43 -10.62 -23.23
N ALA A 9 -21.60 -11.93 -23.40
CA ALA A 9 -22.25 -12.80 -22.43
C ALA A 9 -21.40 -13.07 -21.18
N GLY A 10 -22.07 -13.38 -20.08
CA GLY A 10 -21.42 -13.78 -18.83
C GLY A 10 -20.79 -15.17 -18.91
N LEU A 11 -19.78 -15.38 -18.06
CA LEU A 11 -19.23 -16.70 -17.75
C LEU A 11 -19.22 -16.86 -16.23
N SER A 12 -20.08 -17.74 -15.71
CA SER A 12 -20.15 -18.06 -14.28
C SER A 12 -20.05 -19.58 -14.08
N ALA A 13 -18.89 -20.05 -13.62
CA ALA A 13 -18.67 -21.33 -12.95
C ALA A 13 -17.27 -21.24 -12.28
N LEU A 14 -17.15 -21.21 -10.95
CA LEU A 14 -17.36 -22.31 -9.99
C LEU A 14 -16.18 -23.30 -9.99
N LEU A 15 -15.24 -23.06 -9.06
CA LEU A 15 -14.20 -24.01 -8.65
C LEU A 15 -14.09 -24.00 -7.12
N LEU A 16 -14.95 -24.80 -6.49
CA LEU A 16 -14.88 -25.16 -5.07
C LEU A 16 -14.18 -26.53 -4.95
N ALA A 17 -12.95 -26.54 -4.44
CA ALA A 17 -12.25 -27.75 -3.96
C ALA A 17 -11.24 -27.31 -2.88
N VAL A 18 -11.57 -27.44 -1.60
CA VAL A 18 -11.21 -28.59 -0.74
C VAL A 18 -9.71 -28.64 -0.43
N GLY A 19 -9.38 -28.31 0.82
CA GLY A 19 -8.02 -28.32 1.37
C GLY A 19 -8.04 -28.22 2.90
N GLY A 20 -8.79 -29.10 3.56
CA GLY A 20 -8.80 -29.17 5.02
C GLY A 20 -7.63 -30.01 5.55
N CYS A 21 -6.91 -29.50 6.54
CA CYS A 21 -6.01 -30.29 7.40
C CYS A 21 -6.37 -30.02 8.86
N SER A 22 -6.38 -31.05 9.69
CA SER A 22 -7.01 -31.08 11.02
C SER A 22 -6.09 -31.73 12.05
N GLY A 23 -6.14 -31.23 13.29
CA GLY A 23 -5.37 -31.72 14.45
C GLY A 23 -3.96 -31.13 14.54
N GLY A 24 -3.47 -30.57 15.65
CA GLY A 24 -4.08 -30.32 16.97
C GLY A 24 -3.34 -31.07 18.07
N ASP A 25 -2.88 -30.36 19.11
CA ASP A 25 -2.73 -30.95 20.44
C ASP A 25 -2.73 -29.94 21.60
N SER A 26 -3.37 -30.43 22.66
CA SER A 26 -3.50 -30.05 24.07
C SER A 26 -2.46 -29.14 24.75
N GLY A 27 -2.98 -28.00 25.23
CA GLY A 27 -2.83 -27.41 26.57
C GLY A 27 -1.64 -27.69 27.52
N THR A 28 -1.22 -26.63 28.22
CA THR A 28 -1.06 -26.67 29.68
C THR A 28 -1.31 -25.30 30.32
N SER A 29 -1.79 -25.30 31.57
CA SER A 29 -2.08 -24.08 32.36
C SER A 29 -0.90 -23.72 33.25
N ALA A 30 -0.55 -22.42 33.33
CA ALA A 30 0.19 -21.86 34.47
C ALA A 30 -0.05 -20.34 34.63
N ALA A 31 -0.81 -19.97 35.65
CA ALA A 31 -0.57 -18.77 36.47
C ALA A 31 0.15 -19.26 37.76
N PRO A 32 0.98 -18.48 38.50
CA PRO A 32 0.72 -17.11 38.97
C PRO A 32 1.95 -16.18 38.67
N ALA A 33 2.22 -15.02 39.30
CA ALA A 33 1.66 -14.34 40.48
C ALA A 33 1.85 -12.81 40.40
N ALA A 34 1.32 -12.07 41.40
CA ALA A 34 1.72 -10.70 41.69
C ALA A 34 2.87 -10.68 42.73
N GLY A 35 3.77 -9.69 42.63
CA GLY A 35 4.85 -9.47 43.60
C GLY A 35 5.31 -8.01 43.59
N ALA A 36 5.15 -7.32 44.72
CA ALA A 36 5.65 -5.97 44.92
C ALA A 36 7.05 -5.99 45.58
N GLY A 37 7.92 -5.04 45.23
CA GLY A 37 9.25 -4.90 45.83
C GLY A 37 9.95 -3.63 45.31
N SER A 38 10.67 -2.93 46.19
CA SER A 38 11.19 -1.58 45.96
C SER A 38 12.71 -1.48 46.08
N THR A 39 13.24 -0.27 45.86
CA THR A 39 14.59 0.28 46.17
C THR A 39 15.79 -0.03 45.25
N ALA A 40 16.20 1.02 44.51
CA ALA A 40 17.55 1.62 44.34
C ALA A 40 18.82 0.72 44.36
N ALA A 41 19.86 0.91 43.52
CA ALA A 41 20.49 2.18 43.16
C ALA A 41 21.57 2.04 42.04
N ALA A 42 21.96 3.18 41.45
CA ALA A 42 23.25 3.51 40.82
C ALA A 42 23.80 2.70 39.62
N GLY A 43 24.03 3.42 38.50
CA GLY A 43 25.37 3.40 37.88
C GLY A 43 25.48 3.24 36.36
N THR A 44 26.02 4.29 35.72
CA THR A 44 26.77 4.27 34.43
C THR A 44 25.95 4.36 33.14
N ALA A 45 26.51 5.09 32.17
CA ALA A 45 25.83 5.65 31.01
C ALA A 45 25.84 4.74 29.76
N ALA A 46 24.81 4.90 28.94
CA ALA A 46 24.87 4.70 27.49
C ALA A 46 23.93 5.71 26.80
N GLU A 47 24.43 6.34 25.75
CA GLU A 47 23.73 7.37 24.97
C GLU A 47 22.62 6.73 24.13
N ALA A 48 21.36 7.02 24.48
CA ALA A 48 20.19 6.44 23.83
C ALA A 48 19.59 7.39 22.77
N THR A 49 20.07 7.28 21.53
CA THR A 49 19.44 7.93 20.37
C THR A 49 18.10 7.26 20.07
N SER A 50 17.05 7.70 20.75
CA SER A 50 15.67 7.27 20.50
C SER A 50 15.15 7.82 19.17
N THR A 51 15.45 7.14 18.07
CA THR A 51 14.69 7.28 16.84
C THR A 51 13.41 6.47 17.01
N ALA A 52 12.26 7.14 17.16
CA ALA A 52 10.97 6.48 17.29
C ALA A 52 10.67 5.67 16.01
N ALA A 53 10.61 4.34 16.15
CA ALA A 53 10.19 3.48 15.06
C ALA A 53 8.69 3.69 14.80
N VAL A 54 8.38 4.39 13.71
CA VAL A 54 7.02 4.40 13.16
C VAL A 54 6.73 2.98 12.67
N THR A 55 5.80 2.30 13.33
CA THR A 55 5.33 0.99 12.91
C THR A 55 4.45 1.15 11.67
N ASP A 56 5.08 1.03 10.51
CA ASP A 56 4.42 0.95 9.21
C ASP A 56 3.63 -0.38 9.08
N PRO A 57 2.31 -0.35 8.82
CA PRO A 57 1.50 -1.56 8.69
C PRO A 57 1.63 -2.27 7.33
N GLY A 58 2.58 -1.89 6.48
CA GLY A 58 2.85 -2.48 5.16
C GLY A 58 3.92 -3.58 5.13
N ALA A 59 4.60 -3.86 6.25
CA ALA A 59 5.72 -4.82 6.30
C ALA A 59 5.31 -6.32 6.35
N ALA A 60 4.37 -6.73 5.52
CA ALA A 60 4.12 -8.15 5.22
C ALA A 60 5.06 -8.59 4.08
N ALA A 61 6.30 -8.95 4.43
CA ALA A 61 7.30 -9.41 3.47
C ALA A 61 6.97 -10.81 2.94
N ASP A 62 6.23 -10.87 1.84
CA ASP A 62 5.92 -12.12 1.13
C ASP A 62 7.17 -12.67 0.43
N PRO A 63 7.55 -13.95 0.64
CA PRO A 63 8.82 -14.51 0.15
C PRO A 63 8.91 -14.63 -1.39
N ALA A 64 7.83 -14.39 -2.13
CA ALA A 64 7.79 -14.44 -3.60
C ALA A 64 8.72 -13.40 -4.30
N ALA A 65 9.25 -12.41 -3.59
CA ALA A 65 10.25 -11.45 -4.13
C ALA A 65 11.66 -12.07 -4.36
N SER A 66 11.87 -13.35 -4.02
CA SER A 66 13.19 -14.01 -4.02
C SER A 66 13.71 -14.43 -5.40
N LYS A 67 13.83 -13.49 -6.36
CA LYS A 67 14.68 -13.63 -7.56
C LYS A 67 15.43 -12.35 -7.99
N VAL A 68 15.66 -11.38 -7.10
CA VAL A 68 16.65 -10.31 -7.35
C VAL A 68 18.05 -10.83 -7.05
N ALA A 69 18.64 -11.52 -8.03
CA ALA A 69 20.00 -12.05 -7.93
C ALA A 69 21.05 -10.92 -8.06
N GLY A 70 21.41 -10.32 -6.91
CA GLY A 70 22.65 -9.57 -6.75
C GLY A 70 22.64 -8.13 -7.25
N LYS A 71 22.22 -7.22 -6.36
CA LYS A 71 22.88 -5.92 -6.07
C LYS A 71 22.19 -5.28 -4.86
N THR A 72 22.91 -5.14 -3.75
CA THR A 72 22.43 -4.47 -2.54
C THR A 72 22.72 -2.98 -2.58
N GLY A 73 21.68 -2.14 -2.67
CA GLY A 73 21.77 -0.67 -2.54
C GLY A 73 20.81 0.07 -3.48
N ASP A 74 20.32 1.25 -3.07
CA ASP A 74 19.30 2.03 -3.79
C ASP A 74 19.70 2.39 -5.23
N ALA A 75 21.00 2.57 -5.48
CA ALA A 75 21.54 2.83 -6.81
C ALA A 75 21.34 1.67 -7.81
N ALA A 76 21.12 0.44 -7.33
CA ALA A 76 20.82 -0.70 -8.18
C ALA A 76 19.35 -0.74 -8.61
N LEU A 77 18.44 -0.33 -7.72
CA LEU A 77 17.02 -0.17 -8.03
C LEU A 77 16.77 1.01 -8.97
N ALA A 78 17.52 2.11 -8.83
CA ALA A 78 17.37 3.30 -9.68
C ALA A 78 17.55 3.04 -11.19
N ALA A 79 18.38 2.06 -11.56
CA ALA A 79 18.57 1.65 -12.96
C ALA A 79 17.58 0.56 -13.41
N ASP A 80 16.93 -0.14 -12.47
CA ASP A 80 16.06 -1.28 -12.75
C ASP A 80 14.62 -0.81 -12.96
N THR A 81 14.32 -0.51 -14.22
CA THR A 81 12.99 -0.06 -14.67
C THR A 81 11.93 -1.13 -14.39
N GLU A 82 12.26 -2.42 -14.47
CA GLU A 82 11.33 -3.53 -14.18
C GLU A 82 11.01 -3.59 -12.68
N ALA A 83 12.01 -3.48 -11.81
CA ALA A 83 11.82 -3.44 -10.36
C ALA A 83 10.98 -2.24 -9.92
N ILE A 84 11.25 -1.04 -10.44
CA ILE A 84 10.43 0.17 -10.16
C ILE A 84 9.00 -0.03 -10.67
N CYS A 85 8.82 -0.59 -11.87
CA CYS A 85 7.52 -0.92 -12.42
C CYS A 85 6.73 -1.96 -11.60
N ALA A 86 7.41 -2.95 -11.03
CA ALA A 86 6.82 -3.96 -10.16
C ALA A 86 6.51 -3.41 -8.75
N GLN A 87 7.30 -2.45 -8.26
CA GLN A 87 7.04 -1.74 -7.01
C GLN A 87 5.84 -0.80 -7.17
N ALA A 88 5.87 0.09 -8.17
CA ALA A 88 4.80 1.05 -8.44
C ALA A 88 3.45 0.36 -8.69
N SER A 89 3.44 -0.78 -9.39
CA SER A 89 2.22 -1.57 -9.63
C SER A 89 1.63 -2.12 -8.32
N ARG A 90 2.47 -2.72 -7.46
CA ARG A 90 2.06 -3.21 -6.13
C ARG A 90 1.56 -2.07 -5.23
N THR A 91 2.30 -0.96 -5.15
CA THR A 91 1.91 0.20 -4.35
C THR A 91 0.60 0.82 -4.84
N SER A 92 0.40 0.93 -6.16
CA SER A 92 -0.86 1.44 -6.73
C SER A 92 -2.05 0.52 -6.43
N ALA A 93 -1.87 -0.80 -6.57
CA ALA A 93 -2.94 -1.77 -6.30
C ALA A 93 -3.31 -1.83 -4.81
N GLN A 94 -2.31 -1.77 -3.93
CA GLN A 94 -2.53 -1.69 -2.48
C GLN A 94 -3.22 -0.37 -2.08
N PHE A 95 -2.78 0.75 -2.65
CA PHE A 95 -3.42 2.05 -2.44
C PHE A 95 -4.88 2.03 -2.90
N GLY A 96 -5.18 1.56 -4.12
CA GLY A 96 -6.55 1.51 -4.65
C GLY A 96 -7.48 0.71 -3.74
N LYS A 97 -7.02 -0.43 -3.22
CA LYS A 97 -7.77 -1.23 -2.23
C LYS A 97 -8.04 -0.45 -0.94
N ILE A 98 -6.99 0.10 -0.32
CA ILE A 98 -7.11 0.83 0.95
C ILE A 98 -8.02 2.05 0.78
N PHE A 99 -7.84 2.80 -0.30
CA PHE A 99 -8.64 3.98 -0.62
C PHE A 99 -10.14 3.63 -0.76
N ILE A 100 -10.49 2.56 -1.47
CA ILE A 100 -11.89 2.12 -1.61
C ILE A 100 -12.47 1.69 -0.25
N GLU A 101 -11.70 1.00 0.58
CA GLU A 101 -12.12 0.62 1.94
C GLU A 101 -12.36 1.85 2.85
N ASP A 102 -11.45 2.83 2.84
CA ASP A 102 -11.59 4.07 3.60
C ASP A 102 -12.70 5.00 3.06
N TYR A 103 -12.86 5.09 1.74
CA TYR A 103 -13.88 5.92 1.12
C TYR A 103 -15.29 5.41 1.42
N ASN A 104 -15.52 4.10 1.30
CA ASN A 104 -16.79 3.49 1.73
C ASN A 104 -17.07 3.77 3.21
N ARG A 105 -16.04 3.70 4.06
CA ARG A 105 -16.15 4.04 5.49
C ARG A 105 -16.47 5.53 5.72
N VAL A 106 -15.96 6.45 4.90
CA VAL A 106 -16.35 7.88 4.93
C VAL A 106 -17.83 8.07 4.56
N LEU A 107 -18.38 7.27 3.63
CA LEU A 107 -19.80 7.32 3.25
C LEU A 107 -20.73 6.78 4.35
N GLU A 108 -20.28 5.78 5.12
CA GLU A 108 -21.07 5.16 6.20
C GLU A 108 -21.05 5.95 7.52
N LEU A 109 -20.01 6.77 7.76
CA LEU A 109 -19.82 7.51 9.00
C LEU A 109 -20.47 8.91 8.99
N SER A 110 -20.70 9.45 10.19
CA SER A 110 -21.20 10.82 10.38
C SER A 110 -20.56 11.51 11.59
N GLY A 111 -20.72 12.83 11.68
CA GLY A 111 -20.11 13.64 12.74
C GLY A 111 -18.57 13.53 12.77
N GLN A 112 -17.98 13.57 13.97
CA GLN A 112 -16.53 13.52 14.15
C GLN A 112 -15.88 12.29 13.49
N ALA A 113 -16.52 11.11 13.57
CA ALA A 113 -15.98 9.89 12.98
C ALA A 113 -15.82 9.98 11.45
N LYS A 114 -16.68 10.75 10.77
CA LYS A 114 -16.53 11.05 9.33
C LYS A 114 -15.33 11.95 9.09
N THR A 115 -15.20 13.02 9.87
CA THR A 115 -14.05 13.95 9.79
C THR A 115 -12.71 13.23 10.01
N ASP A 116 -12.64 12.32 10.99
CA ASP A 116 -11.43 11.54 11.26
C ASP A 116 -11.11 10.57 10.11
N ALA A 117 -12.12 9.96 9.48
CA ALA A 117 -11.96 9.09 8.32
C ALA A 117 -11.56 9.87 7.05
N GLU A 118 -12.13 11.06 6.82
CA GLU A 118 -11.73 11.97 5.73
C GLU A 118 -10.28 12.42 5.88
N GLN A 119 -9.84 12.76 7.09
CA GLN A 119 -8.44 13.09 7.38
C GLN A 119 -7.50 11.90 7.15
N LYS A 120 -7.92 10.68 7.48
CA LYS A 120 -7.15 9.45 7.17
C LYS A 120 -7.01 9.28 5.65
N ALA A 121 -8.13 9.24 4.92
CA ALA A 121 -8.12 9.08 3.46
C ALA A 121 -7.28 10.17 2.76
N THR A 122 -7.38 11.43 3.21
CA THR A 122 -6.54 12.54 2.70
C THR A 122 -5.05 12.30 2.92
N ARG A 123 -4.66 11.75 4.08
CA ARG A 123 -3.28 11.41 4.40
C ARG A 123 -2.77 10.23 3.57
N ASP A 124 -3.62 9.25 3.30
CA ASP A 124 -3.23 8.08 2.52
C ASP A 124 -3.08 8.42 1.02
N VAL A 125 -3.94 9.30 0.49
CA VAL A 125 -3.77 9.93 -0.84
C VAL A 125 -2.44 10.71 -0.92
N GLU A 126 -2.10 11.47 0.13
CA GLU A 126 -0.82 12.20 0.23
C GLU A 126 0.40 11.27 0.26
N ASN A 127 0.37 10.25 1.12
CA ASN A 127 1.45 9.28 1.24
C ASN A 127 1.68 8.56 -0.10
N PHE A 128 0.61 8.21 -0.81
CA PHE A 128 0.68 7.60 -2.14
C PHE A 128 1.26 8.56 -3.19
N SER A 129 0.86 9.84 -3.18
CA SER A 129 1.42 10.81 -4.13
C SER A 129 2.91 11.02 -3.94
N TYR A 130 3.40 11.09 -2.69
CA TYR A 130 4.84 11.14 -2.40
C TYR A 130 5.56 9.86 -2.82
N ALA A 131 4.99 8.68 -2.58
CA ALA A 131 5.58 7.41 -3.01
C ALA A 131 5.77 7.35 -4.55
N LEU A 132 4.77 7.81 -5.32
CA LEU A 132 4.88 7.93 -6.78
C LEU A 132 5.96 8.94 -7.20
N LEU A 133 6.00 10.12 -6.56
CA LEU A 133 7.00 11.14 -6.85
C LEU A 133 8.43 10.67 -6.50
N ASP A 134 8.62 9.90 -5.44
CA ASP A 134 9.94 9.36 -5.07
C ASP A 134 10.38 8.24 -6.02
N MET A 135 9.48 7.34 -6.41
CA MET A 135 9.75 6.37 -7.50
C MET A 135 10.09 7.09 -8.81
N SER A 136 9.43 8.23 -9.11
CA SER A 136 9.75 9.04 -10.29
C SER A 136 11.17 9.59 -10.26
N LYS A 137 11.70 9.98 -9.09
CA LYS A 137 13.08 10.49 -8.94
C LYS A 137 14.10 9.37 -9.21
N LEU A 138 13.81 8.17 -8.69
CA LEU A 138 14.65 6.98 -8.83
C LEU A 138 14.66 6.44 -10.26
N ALA A 139 13.57 6.53 -11.02
CA ALA A 139 13.47 5.95 -12.36
C ALA A 139 14.51 6.48 -13.36
N ALA A 140 15.36 5.59 -13.89
CA ALA A 140 16.26 5.91 -15.00
C ALA A 140 15.53 6.18 -16.32
N ASP A 141 14.47 5.41 -16.65
CA ASP A 141 13.72 5.64 -17.88
C ASP A 141 12.93 6.96 -17.84
N SER A 142 13.00 7.70 -18.95
CA SER A 142 12.40 9.03 -19.06
C SER A 142 10.88 9.02 -19.30
N GLY A 143 10.33 7.92 -19.82
CA GLY A 143 8.89 7.71 -19.96
C GLY A 143 8.26 7.38 -18.61
N LEU A 144 8.79 6.37 -17.92
CA LEU A 144 8.38 5.96 -16.59
C LEU A 144 8.50 7.10 -15.57
N LYS A 145 9.61 7.84 -15.56
CA LYS A 145 9.80 9.04 -14.73
C LYS A 145 8.68 10.07 -14.94
N LYS A 146 8.31 10.37 -16.19
CA LYS A 146 7.23 11.31 -16.50
C LYS A 146 5.85 10.77 -16.10
N ALA A 147 5.60 9.49 -16.33
CA ALA A 147 4.34 8.86 -15.96
C ALA A 147 4.13 8.86 -14.44
N LEU A 148 5.13 8.40 -13.67
CA LEU A 148 5.08 8.40 -12.21
C LEU A 148 4.93 9.82 -11.62
N ALA A 149 5.65 10.81 -12.18
CA ALA A 149 5.50 12.20 -11.78
C ALA A 149 4.08 12.73 -12.06
N ALA A 150 3.57 12.54 -13.28
CA ALA A 150 2.22 12.98 -13.66
C ALA A 150 1.12 12.28 -12.84
N MET A 151 1.29 10.99 -12.50
CA MET A 151 0.40 10.27 -11.59
C MET A 151 0.46 10.87 -10.18
N GLY A 152 1.67 11.17 -9.67
CA GLY A 152 1.86 11.83 -8.37
C GLY A 152 1.20 13.21 -8.31
N ASP A 153 1.33 14.02 -9.37
CA ASP A 153 0.67 15.32 -9.51
C ASP A 153 -0.87 15.17 -9.56
N GLN A 154 -1.38 14.20 -10.33
CA GLN A 154 -2.81 13.90 -10.40
C GLN A 154 -3.38 13.48 -9.04
N VAL A 155 -2.73 12.56 -8.33
CA VAL A 155 -3.14 12.13 -6.98
C VAL A 155 -3.07 13.30 -5.99
N THR A 156 -2.03 14.14 -6.07
CA THR A 156 -1.88 15.33 -5.22
C THR A 156 -3.02 16.33 -5.43
N ALA A 157 -3.45 16.54 -6.68
CA ALA A 157 -4.57 17.43 -7.01
C ALA A 157 -5.91 16.93 -6.43
N LEU A 158 -6.07 15.62 -6.19
CA LEU A 158 -7.28 15.01 -5.66
C LEU A 158 -7.37 15.05 -4.13
N LYS A 159 -6.31 15.47 -3.41
CA LYS A 159 -6.33 15.58 -1.94
C LYS A 159 -7.45 16.48 -1.38
N GLY A 160 -7.92 17.45 -2.17
CA GLY A 160 -9.01 18.34 -1.77
C GLY A 160 -10.41 17.80 -2.09
N ASP A 161 -10.52 16.74 -2.89
CA ASP A 161 -11.79 16.21 -3.37
C ASP A 161 -11.73 14.68 -3.52
N LEU A 162 -11.91 14.00 -2.39
CA LEU A 162 -11.95 12.53 -2.32
C LEU A 162 -13.15 11.94 -3.07
N ALA A 163 -14.23 12.70 -3.24
CA ALA A 163 -15.41 12.25 -3.99
C ALA A 163 -15.15 12.23 -5.51
N ASP A 164 -14.20 13.05 -5.97
CA ASP A 164 -13.74 13.08 -7.34
C ASP A 164 -12.82 11.89 -7.68
N LEU A 165 -12.32 11.13 -6.69
CA LEU A 165 -11.38 10.02 -6.88
C LEU A 165 -12.12 8.68 -7.07
N ASP A 166 -12.70 8.49 -8.26
CA ASP A 166 -13.50 7.30 -8.60
C ASP A 166 -12.65 6.10 -9.13
N ASP A 167 -13.29 4.93 -9.22
CA ASP A 167 -12.71 3.70 -9.80
C ASP A 167 -12.14 3.92 -11.20
N LYS A 168 -12.70 4.88 -11.96
CA LYS A 168 -12.29 5.19 -13.33
C LYS A 168 -11.00 6.02 -13.37
N LYS A 169 -10.81 6.96 -12.45
CA LYS A 169 -9.53 7.66 -12.25
C LYS A 169 -8.46 6.69 -11.75
N LEU A 170 -8.79 5.82 -10.79
CA LEU A 170 -7.88 4.74 -10.35
C LEU A 170 -7.48 3.83 -11.51
N ALA A 171 -8.44 3.33 -12.30
CA ALA A 171 -8.16 2.52 -13.49
C ALA A 171 -7.33 3.29 -14.55
N GLY A 172 -7.56 4.60 -14.71
CA GLY A 172 -6.76 5.45 -15.60
C GLY A 172 -5.31 5.64 -15.14
N LEU A 173 -5.09 5.78 -13.83
CA LEU A 173 -3.75 5.79 -13.21
C LEU A 173 -3.04 4.46 -13.43
N HIS A 174 -3.73 3.34 -13.19
CA HIS A 174 -3.20 1.99 -13.46
C HIS A 174 -2.83 1.78 -14.93
N ALA A 175 -3.73 2.12 -15.87
CA ALA A 175 -3.46 2.01 -17.31
C ALA A 175 -2.28 2.89 -17.75
N THR A 176 -2.13 4.09 -17.17
CA THR A 176 -0.97 4.98 -17.42
C THR A 176 0.34 4.34 -16.96
N LEU A 177 0.32 3.66 -15.80
CA LEU A 177 1.47 2.94 -15.28
C LEU A 177 1.81 1.68 -16.11
N ASP A 178 0.81 0.90 -16.50
CA ASP A 178 1.00 -0.30 -17.32
C ASP A 178 1.59 0.06 -18.70
N LYS A 179 1.08 1.14 -19.31
CA LYS A 179 1.66 1.79 -20.50
C LYS A 179 3.12 2.18 -20.30
N ALA A 180 3.42 2.93 -19.24
CA ALA A 180 4.78 3.36 -18.93
C ALA A 180 5.74 2.20 -18.64
N CYS A 181 5.21 1.04 -18.26
CA CYS A 181 5.94 -0.18 -17.98
C CYS A 181 5.93 -1.21 -19.13
N GLY A 182 5.38 -0.86 -20.31
CA GLY A 182 5.33 -1.75 -21.48
C GLY A 182 4.47 -3.01 -21.29
N ARG A 183 3.42 -2.94 -20.47
CA ARG A 183 2.47 -4.05 -20.19
C ARG A 183 1.13 -3.92 -20.93
N GLU A 184 1.02 -2.97 -21.85
CA GLU A 184 -0.19 -2.61 -22.61
C GLU A 184 -0.37 -3.39 -23.93
#